data_AF-A0A944X2J8-F1
#
_entry.id   AF-A0A944X2J8-F1
#
_cell.length_a   1.000
_cell.length_b   1.000
_cell.length_c   1.000
_cell.angle_alpha   90.00
_cell.angle_beta   90.00
_cell.angle_gamma   90.00
#
_symmetry.space_group_name_H-M   'P 1'
#
loop_
_entity.id
_entity.type
_entity.pdbx_description
1 polymer ?
#
loop_
_entity_poly.entity_id
_entity_poly.type
_entity_poly.pdbx_seq_one_letter_code
_entity_poly.pdbx_strand_id
1 'polypeptide(L)'
;MKFSEVQSQIIDLIKRSEKILVLPSTPVDGDAIGSAVSMYLALTKLGKNVTVVCNEVVPDVLKFLPNSEILEDKLLTSKDLIITLDTRKVKVEQIKSNIKENKVNIIVTPKEGRFTEDHVGFEEGKEEYDLIITVDTADLKQLRGVYEENMDMFHEVPVINIDHHISNEYFGKVNYVDIMSASATELLVPLLEKMEEEFEIDLIDEDIATLLLTGIITDTGSFQNANTTPKAFAHAAQLIAYGARQQEIIQHIYKTKQLSQLKLWGRLLSKIQTDDKYKIVWSTVTRQDFKETQSKEEETGDIIDELMTNAPGAEIVVLLKEKAEGTISGSIRTTSPTVDASAIAEMFGGGGHNQAAGFRIPDGDFTKHEVEIIERIRDFQKERLGVEEEDVDEKEDTTPIIDVEKLISRVKEAEKAQEAMSKVSQESSVEPEKEEDSNLNLREPKHQSQEAEGDHVTIPDVIYKFED
;
A
#
# COMPACT_ATOMS: atom_id res chain seq x y z
N MET A 1 25.41 -6.61 18.74
CA MET A 1 25.09 -5.62 19.78
C MET A 1 23.71 -5.98 20.32
N LYS A 2 23.42 -5.82 21.61
CA LYS A 2 22.04 -6.07 22.06
C LYS A 2 21.16 -4.94 21.50
N PHE A 3 19.96 -5.23 21.00
CA PHE A 3 19.06 -4.19 20.45
C PHE A 3 18.85 -3.02 21.42
N SER A 4 18.80 -3.30 22.72
CA SER A 4 18.75 -2.27 23.77
C SER A 4 19.92 -1.28 23.71
N GLU A 5 21.13 -1.72 23.40
CA GLU A 5 22.30 -0.82 23.29
C GLU A 5 22.19 0.07 22.05
N VAL A 6 21.73 -0.48 20.92
CA VAL A 6 21.52 0.27 19.67
C VAL A 6 20.44 1.34 19.87
N GLN A 7 19.30 0.98 20.50
CA GLN A 7 18.25 1.95 20.83
C GLN A 7 18.78 3.07 21.74
N SER A 8 19.65 2.77 22.71
CA SER A 8 20.27 3.83 23.53
C SER A 8 21.17 4.75 22.71
N GLN A 9 21.92 4.22 21.73
CA GLN A 9 22.72 5.06 20.82
C GLN A 9 21.85 5.96 19.94
N ILE A 10 20.72 5.45 19.45
CA ILE A 10 19.73 6.24 18.70
C ILE A 10 19.21 7.39 19.57
N ILE A 11 18.76 7.07 20.78
CA ILE A 11 18.21 8.06 21.73
C ILE A 11 19.27 9.11 22.08
N ASP A 12 20.53 8.72 22.29
CA ASP A 12 21.63 9.65 22.57
C ASP A 12 21.91 10.61 21.41
N LEU A 13 21.79 10.13 20.16
CA LEU A 13 21.91 10.99 18.98
C LEU A 13 20.71 11.96 18.91
N ILE A 14 19.48 11.46 19.05
CA ILE A 14 18.27 12.29 19.06
C ILE A 14 18.32 13.36 20.17
N LYS A 15 18.82 13.02 21.37
CA LYS A 15 18.99 13.98 22.49
C LYS A 15 19.90 15.15 22.11
N ARG A 16 20.92 14.93 21.29
CA ARG A 16 21.94 15.93 20.89
C ARG A 16 21.59 16.73 19.64
N SER A 17 20.63 16.24 18.87
CA SER A 17 20.19 16.82 17.61
C SER A 17 19.02 17.79 17.79
N GLU A 18 18.97 18.83 16.98
CA GLU A 18 17.88 19.82 16.94
C GLU A 18 17.13 19.78 15.62
N LYS A 19 17.85 19.60 14.51
CA LYS A 19 17.31 19.60 13.14
C LYS A 19 17.52 18.25 12.47
N ILE A 20 16.44 17.48 12.37
CA ILE A 20 16.47 16.07 11.96
C ILE A 20 15.81 15.91 10.60
N LEU A 21 16.52 15.27 9.67
CA LEU A 21 15.98 14.85 8.38
C LEU A 21 15.54 13.39 8.45
N VAL A 22 14.28 13.09 8.10
CA VAL A 22 13.74 11.73 8.03
C VAL A 22 13.50 11.35 6.57
N LEU A 23 14.00 10.19 6.16
CA LEU A 23 13.98 9.73 4.77
C LEU A 23 13.44 8.29 4.67
N PRO A 24 12.23 8.08 4.13
CA PRO A 24 11.75 6.76 3.76
C PRO A 24 12.40 6.22 2.48
N SER A 25 12.24 4.92 2.25
CA SER A 25 12.59 4.27 0.98
C SER A 25 11.73 4.78 -0.19
N THR A 26 12.20 4.51 -1.41
CA THR A 26 11.46 4.79 -2.64
C THR A 26 11.53 3.55 -3.57
N PRO A 27 10.40 2.98 -4.03
CA PRO A 27 9.04 3.52 -3.99
C PRO A 27 8.39 3.49 -2.62
N VAL A 28 7.40 4.36 -2.44
CA VAL A 28 6.75 4.57 -1.15
C VAL A 28 5.59 3.61 -0.94
N ASP A 29 5.61 2.88 0.16
CA ASP A 29 4.52 2.01 0.61
C ASP A 29 4.03 2.35 2.04
N GLY A 30 3.20 1.47 2.61
CA GLY A 30 2.62 1.68 3.93
C GLY A 30 3.64 1.61 5.07
N ASP A 31 4.71 0.83 4.94
CA ASP A 31 5.74 0.72 5.96
C ASP A 31 6.70 1.91 5.90
N ALA A 32 7.10 2.31 4.68
CA ALA A 32 7.90 3.49 4.43
C ALA A 32 7.23 4.78 4.96
N ILE A 33 5.97 5.04 4.62
CA ILE A 33 5.24 6.23 5.15
C ILE A 33 4.97 6.07 6.64
N GLY A 34 4.48 4.90 7.07
CA GLY A 34 4.13 4.64 8.46
C GLY A 34 5.32 4.91 9.39
N SER A 35 6.50 4.45 9.00
CA SER A 35 7.73 4.64 9.76
C SER A 35 8.25 6.09 9.71
N ALA A 36 8.23 6.74 8.54
CA ALA A 36 8.72 8.11 8.41
C ALA A 36 7.84 9.12 9.15
N VAL A 37 6.52 9.02 9.00
CA VAL A 37 5.59 9.97 9.61
C VAL A 37 5.44 9.72 11.12
N SER A 38 5.51 8.47 11.58
CA SER A 38 5.53 8.19 13.03
C SER A 38 6.78 8.78 13.71
N MET A 39 7.95 8.66 13.07
CA MET A 39 9.17 9.32 13.54
C MET A 39 9.04 10.84 13.51
N TYR A 40 8.47 11.42 12.47
CA TYR A 40 8.20 12.87 12.42
C TYR A 40 7.33 13.34 13.58
N LEU A 41 6.20 12.68 13.84
CA LEU A 41 5.30 13.05 14.91
C LEU A 41 5.96 12.89 16.29
N ALA A 42 6.64 11.77 16.52
CA ALA A 42 7.33 11.51 17.78
C ALA A 42 8.44 12.54 18.05
N LEU A 43 9.29 12.82 17.05
CA LEU A 43 10.37 13.80 17.19
C LEU A 43 9.84 15.23 17.33
N THR A 44 8.74 15.57 16.66
CA THR A 44 8.06 16.86 16.82
C THR A 44 7.51 17.03 18.24
N LYS A 45 6.93 15.98 18.84
CA LYS A 45 6.51 15.99 20.26
C LYS A 45 7.68 16.21 21.22
N LEU A 46 8.88 15.74 20.86
CA LEU A 46 10.12 15.99 21.59
C LEU A 46 10.69 17.42 21.36
N GLY A 47 9.99 18.27 20.62
CA GLY A 47 10.39 19.65 20.33
C GLY A 47 11.52 19.77 19.31
N LYS A 48 11.75 18.74 18.49
CA LYS A 48 12.75 18.77 17.41
C LYS A 48 12.17 19.47 16.18
N ASN A 49 13.05 20.06 15.37
CA ASN A 49 12.71 20.53 14.03
C ASN A 49 12.94 19.37 13.05
N VAL A 50 11.86 18.88 12.43
CA VAL A 50 11.90 17.65 11.63
C VAL A 50 11.41 17.95 10.23
N THR A 51 12.18 17.53 9.23
CA THR A 51 11.77 17.53 7.82
C THR A 51 11.66 16.09 7.35
N VAL A 52 10.61 15.78 6.60
CA VAL A 52 10.46 14.49 5.91
C VAL A 52 10.53 14.74 4.41
N VAL A 53 11.47 14.08 3.73
CA VAL A 53 11.62 14.23 2.28
C VAL A 53 11.49 12.88 1.61
N CYS A 54 10.70 12.82 0.55
CA CYS A 54 10.59 11.65 -0.30
C CYS A 54 10.44 12.05 -1.76
N ASN A 55 11.26 11.47 -2.63
CA ASN A 55 11.29 11.81 -4.06
C ASN A 55 10.19 11.12 -4.87
N GLU A 56 9.04 10.83 -4.26
CA GLU A 56 7.87 10.22 -4.89
C GLU A 56 6.56 10.74 -4.28
N VAL A 57 5.49 10.67 -5.08
CA VAL A 57 4.15 11.08 -4.65
C VAL A 57 3.53 9.97 -3.81
N VAL A 58 3.02 10.33 -2.63
CA VAL A 58 2.25 9.41 -1.78
C VAL A 58 1.07 8.82 -2.57
N PRO A 59 0.97 7.47 -2.66
CA PRO A 59 -0.15 6.80 -3.31
C PRO A 59 -1.50 7.23 -2.73
N ASP A 60 -2.54 7.38 -3.58
CA ASP A 60 -3.87 7.83 -3.14
C ASP A 60 -4.46 6.97 -2.02
N VAL A 61 -4.17 5.66 -2.04
CA VAL A 61 -4.60 4.69 -1.03
C VAL A 61 -3.97 4.90 0.35
N LEU A 62 -2.90 5.70 0.45
CA LEU A 62 -2.21 6.02 1.71
C LEU A 62 -2.47 7.47 2.18
N LYS A 63 -3.15 8.30 1.38
CA LYS A 63 -3.45 9.71 1.74
C LYS A 63 -4.42 9.88 2.91
N PHE A 64 -5.08 8.80 3.34
CA PHE A 64 -5.90 8.80 4.55
C PHE A 64 -5.05 8.82 5.83
N LEU A 65 -3.76 8.46 5.74
CA LEU A 65 -2.87 8.42 6.89
C LEU A 65 -2.66 9.83 7.46
N PRO A 66 -2.64 9.96 8.80
CA PRO A 66 -2.47 11.25 9.45
C PRO A 66 -1.13 11.85 9.04
N ASN A 67 -1.15 13.13 8.64
CA ASN A 67 0.03 13.87 8.22
C ASN A 67 0.79 13.27 7.03
N SER A 68 0.14 12.49 6.16
CA SER A 68 0.78 11.97 4.93
C SER A 68 1.17 13.07 3.93
N GLU A 69 0.65 14.28 4.08
CA GLU A 69 0.95 15.45 3.26
C GLU A 69 2.26 16.19 3.62
N ILE A 70 2.94 15.81 4.71
CA ILE A 70 4.17 16.50 5.15
C ILE A 70 5.40 16.16 4.31
N LEU A 71 5.33 15.10 3.49
CA LEU A 71 6.47 14.63 2.70
C LEU A 71 6.77 15.66 1.61
N GLU A 72 7.93 16.30 1.71
CA GLU A 72 8.41 17.21 0.68
C GLU A 72 8.99 16.41 -0.51
N ASP A 73 8.75 16.89 -1.73
CA ASP A 73 9.21 16.23 -2.97
C ASP A 73 10.70 16.44 -3.23
N LYS A 74 11.28 17.46 -2.59
CA LYS A 74 12.68 17.87 -2.75
C LYS A 74 13.25 18.37 -1.43
N LEU A 75 14.52 18.04 -1.21
CA LEU A 75 15.29 18.63 -0.14
C LEU A 75 15.71 20.05 -0.52
N LEU A 76 15.20 21.05 0.19
CA LEU A 76 15.64 22.44 0.01
C LEU A 76 16.80 22.73 0.96
N THR A 77 18.03 22.38 0.56
CA THR A 77 19.21 22.72 1.37
C THR A 77 19.60 24.18 1.15
N SER A 78 19.68 24.97 2.22
CA SER A 78 20.32 26.29 2.18
C SER A 78 21.53 26.32 3.12
N LYS A 79 22.73 26.41 2.54
CA LYS A 79 23.95 26.68 3.33
C LYS A 79 24.07 28.17 3.58
N ASP A 80 24.18 28.56 4.85
CA ASP A 80 24.51 29.93 5.21
C ASP A 80 25.91 30.29 4.69
N LEU A 81 26.10 31.52 4.20
CA LEU A 81 27.44 32.08 3.97
C LEU A 81 27.84 32.88 5.21
N ILE A 82 28.83 32.40 5.96
CA ILE A 82 29.38 33.08 7.12
C ILE A 82 30.55 33.97 6.69
N ILE A 83 30.45 35.26 6.97
CA ILE A 83 31.53 36.22 6.76
C ILE A 83 32.13 36.58 8.12
N THR A 84 33.33 36.06 8.39
CA THR A 84 34.04 36.23 9.66
C THR A 84 35.00 37.41 9.58
N LEU A 85 35.14 38.17 10.67
CA LEU A 85 36.09 39.29 10.75
C LEU A 85 37.08 39.12 11.91
N ASP A 86 38.38 39.07 11.62
CA ASP A 86 39.44 38.99 12.63
C ASP A 86 39.60 40.33 13.37
N THR A 87 39.18 40.33 14.64
CA THR A 87 39.20 41.51 15.50
C THR A 87 40.36 41.55 16.50
N ARG A 88 41.41 40.72 16.30
CA ARG A 88 42.59 40.69 17.19
C ARG A 88 43.38 41.99 17.14
N LYS A 89 43.59 42.53 15.93
CA LYS A 89 44.38 43.75 15.70
C LYS A 89 43.54 45.01 15.53
N VAL A 90 42.31 44.88 15.03
CA VAL A 90 41.40 46.01 14.73
C VAL A 90 40.06 45.75 15.41
N LYS A 91 39.58 46.69 16.23
CA LYS A 91 38.30 46.56 16.95
C LYS A 91 37.16 47.17 16.17
N VAL A 92 36.02 46.49 16.17
CA VAL A 92 34.78 46.97 15.54
C VAL A 92 34.10 47.97 16.48
N GLU A 93 33.74 49.14 15.95
CA GLU A 93 32.88 50.12 16.63
C GLU A 93 31.41 49.93 16.23
N GLN A 94 31.16 49.73 14.93
CA GLN A 94 29.80 49.61 14.40
C GLN A 94 29.75 48.68 13.20
N ILE A 95 28.67 47.90 13.10
CA ILE A 95 28.33 47.09 11.92
C ILE A 95 26.98 47.58 11.40
N LYS A 96 26.85 47.76 10.08
CA LYS A 96 25.59 48.02 9.38
C LYS A 96 25.48 47.09 8.18
N SER A 97 24.28 46.64 7.87
CA SER A 97 23.99 45.91 6.63
C SER A 97 22.93 46.65 5.81
N ASN A 98 23.01 46.54 4.48
CA ASN A 98 21.92 46.91 3.58
C ASN A 98 21.96 46.06 2.32
N ILE A 99 20.80 45.90 1.68
CA ILE A 99 20.65 45.23 0.39
C ILE A 99 20.35 46.30 -0.66
N LYS A 100 21.19 46.42 -1.68
CA LYS A 100 21.01 47.34 -2.81
C LYS A 100 21.48 46.69 -4.10
N GLU A 101 20.68 46.80 -5.16
CA GLU A 101 21.04 46.36 -6.53
C GLU A 101 21.64 44.94 -6.55
N ASN A 102 20.95 43.99 -5.91
CA ASN A 102 21.36 42.58 -5.81
C ASN A 102 22.69 42.33 -5.07
N LYS A 103 23.14 43.29 -4.26
CA LYS A 103 24.31 43.16 -3.39
C LYS A 103 23.92 43.34 -1.93
N VAL A 104 24.47 42.47 -1.07
CA VAL A 104 24.45 42.64 0.38
C VAL A 104 25.72 43.41 0.76
N ASN A 105 25.56 44.64 1.25
CA ASN A 105 26.68 45.46 1.74
C ASN A 105 26.77 45.29 3.25
N ILE A 106 27.87 44.71 3.73
CA ILE A 106 28.24 44.69 5.15
C ILE A 106 29.27 45.79 5.38
N ILE A 107 28.88 46.85 6.08
CA ILE A 107 29.72 48.02 6.36
C ILE A 107 30.20 47.92 7.81
N VAL A 108 31.50 47.71 7.98
CA VAL A 108 32.15 47.62 9.30
C VAL A 108 32.98 48.86 9.54
N THR A 109 32.62 49.63 10.58
CA THR A 109 33.37 50.80 11.03
C THR A 109 34.32 50.38 12.15
N PRO A 110 35.65 50.52 11.98
CA PRO A 110 36.61 50.25 13.04
C PRO A 110 36.66 51.42 14.04
N LYS A 111 36.94 51.12 15.31
CA LYS A 111 37.18 52.14 16.35
C LYS A 111 38.47 52.91 16.09
N GLU A 112 39.52 52.18 15.70
CA GLU A 112 40.83 52.70 15.28
C GLU A 112 41.44 51.75 14.23
N GLY A 113 42.22 52.28 13.28
CA GLY A 113 42.84 51.50 12.21
C GLY A 113 41.91 51.24 11.02
N ARG A 114 42.18 50.16 10.26
CA ARG A 114 41.37 49.75 9.11
C ARG A 114 41.32 48.22 8.99
N PHE A 115 40.18 47.68 8.59
CA PHE A 115 40.09 46.30 8.12
C PHE A 115 40.64 46.22 6.68
N THR A 116 41.26 45.09 6.36
CA THR A 116 41.78 44.71 5.04
C THR A 116 41.37 43.27 4.74
N GLU A 117 41.50 42.82 3.49
CA GLU A 117 41.01 41.50 3.04
C GLU A 117 41.51 40.32 3.88
N ASP A 118 42.74 40.39 4.40
CA ASP A 118 43.34 39.40 5.29
C ASP A 118 42.64 39.27 6.65
N HIS A 119 41.77 40.22 7.01
CA HIS A 119 40.93 40.13 8.20
C HIS A 119 39.58 39.47 7.92
N VAL A 120 39.21 39.25 6.66
CA VAL A 120 37.89 38.69 6.28
C VAL A 120 38.05 37.22 5.94
N GLY A 121 37.35 36.36 6.69
CA GLY A 121 37.19 34.96 6.38
C GLY A 121 35.82 34.71 5.74
N PHE A 122 35.77 33.71 4.86
CA PHE A 122 34.52 33.15 4.35
C PHE A 122 34.46 31.70 4.78
N GLU A 123 33.37 31.35 5.45
CA GLU A 123 33.08 30.01 5.92
C GLU A 123 31.68 29.64 5.43
N GLU A 124 31.46 28.38 5.09
CA GLU A 124 30.10 27.87 4.91
C GLU A 124 29.53 27.58 6.30
N GLY A 125 28.25 27.91 6.48
CA GLY A 125 27.49 27.51 7.64
C GLY A 125 27.42 26.00 7.77
N LYS A 126 27.08 25.53 8.97
CA LYS A 126 26.85 24.10 9.18
C LYS A 126 25.72 23.62 8.28
N GLU A 127 25.76 22.33 7.96
CA GLU A 127 24.65 21.63 7.32
C GLU A 127 23.33 21.96 8.02
N GLU A 128 22.28 22.07 7.21
CA GLU A 128 20.95 22.43 7.68
C GLU A 128 20.41 21.42 8.70
N TYR A 129 20.88 20.17 8.63
CA TYR A 129 20.49 19.07 9.50
C TYR A 129 21.69 18.56 10.31
N ASP A 130 21.45 18.16 11.55
CA ASP A 130 22.46 17.58 12.44
C ASP A 130 22.26 16.07 12.69
N LEU A 131 21.20 15.48 12.11
CA LEU A 131 20.93 14.04 12.10
C LEU A 131 20.08 13.66 10.88
N ILE A 132 20.42 12.53 10.26
CA ILE A 132 19.59 11.87 9.25
C ILE A 132 19.06 10.57 9.85
N ILE A 133 17.78 10.29 9.68
CA ILE A 133 17.16 9.02 10.02
C ILE A 133 16.58 8.43 8.74
N THR A 134 17.14 7.32 8.28
CA THR A 134 16.57 6.54 7.18
C THR A 134 15.70 5.43 7.77
N VAL A 135 14.52 5.25 7.21
CA VAL A 135 13.56 4.23 7.61
C VAL A 135 13.20 3.36 6.41
N ASP A 136 13.03 2.06 6.65
CA ASP A 136 12.65 1.08 5.64
C ASP A 136 13.59 1.03 4.42
N THR A 137 14.84 1.45 4.61
CA THR A 137 15.80 1.69 3.51
C THR A 137 16.98 0.72 3.63
N ALA A 138 17.10 -0.21 2.68
CA ALA A 138 18.17 -1.21 2.68
C ALA A 138 19.52 -0.67 2.17
N ASP A 139 19.49 0.30 1.25
CA ASP A 139 20.68 0.94 0.69
C ASP A 139 20.39 2.39 0.30
N LEU A 140 21.43 3.24 0.27
CA LEU A 140 21.29 4.68 0.03
C LEU A 140 20.74 5.02 -1.36
N LYS A 141 20.83 4.12 -2.35
CA LYS A 141 20.30 4.38 -3.70
C LYS A 141 18.78 4.38 -3.73
N GLN A 142 18.12 3.72 -2.77
CA GLN A 142 16.67 3.76 -2.63
C GLN A 142 16.14 5.16 -2.26
N LEU A 143 17.00 6.06 -1.78
CA LEU A 143 16.64 7.46 -1.53
C LEU A 143 16.66 8.32 -2.81
N ARG A 144 17.12 7.75 -3.94
CA ARG A 144 17.16 8.35 -5.27
C ARG A 144 17.76 9.77 -5.27
N GLY A 145 17.08 10.73 -5.90
CA GLY A 145 17.55 12.10 -6.07
C GLY A 145 17.97 12.78 -4.77
N VAL A 146 17.34 12.43 -3.63
CA VAL A 146 17.74 13.00 -2.33
C VAL A 146 19.18 12.63 -1.98
N TYR A 147 19.57 11.36 -2.19
CA TYR A 147 20.95 10.93 -1.94
C TYR A 147 21.91 11.38 -3.03
N GLU A 148 21.53 11.19 -4.31
CA GLU A 148 22.40 11.48 -5.46
C GLU A 148 22.79 12.97 -5.54
N GLU A 149 21.89 13.87 -5.15
CA GLU A 149 22.13 15.33 -5.19
C GLU A 149 22.81 15.86 -3.92
N ASN A 150 22.84 15.10 -2.82
CA ASN A 150 23.30 15.58 -1.51
C ASN A 150 24.32 14.65 -0.85
N MET A 151 25.14 13.93 -1.63
CA MET A 151 26.09 12.92 -1.12
C MET A 151 27.01 13.46 0.00
N ASP A 152 27.47 14.71 -0.11
CA ASP A 152 28.33 15.34 0.90
C ASP A 152 27.65 15.42 2.27
N MET A 153 26.35 15.72 2.31
CA MET A 153 25.55 15.76 3.55
C MET A 153 25.55 14.39 4.25
N PHE A 154 25.43 13.29 3.50
CA PHE A 154 25.45 11.93 4.07
C PHE A 154 26.84 11.51 4.58
N HIS A 155 27.91 12.20 4.17
CA HIS A 155 29.25 12.00 4.71
C HIS A 155 29.50 12.81 6.00
N GLU A 156 28.88 13.97 6.13
CA GLU A 156 29.10 14.89 7.26
C GLU A 156 28.10 14.70 8.42
N VAL A 157 26.83 14.46 8.08
CA VAL A 157 25.73 14.34 9.05
C VAL A 157 25.61 12.87 9.49
N PRO A 158 25.54 12.58 10.81
CA PRO A 158 25.37 11.20 11.27
C PRO A 158 24.05 10.62 10.76
N VAL A 159 24.10 9.40 10.23
CA VAL A 159 22.92 8.65 9.75
C VAL A 159 22.54 7.56 10.74
N ILE A 160 21.26 7.48 11.10
CA ILE A 160 20.63 6.32 11.75
C ILE A 160 19.86 5.55 10.69
N ASN A 161 20.11 4.26 10.54
CA ASN A 161 19.38 3.40 9.63
C ASN A 161 18.50 2.42 10.41
N ILE A 162 17.18 2.51 10.22
CA ILE A 162 16.17 1.64 10.83
C ILE A 162 15.54 0.83 9.69
N ASP A 163 15.72 -0.48 9.70
CA ASP A 163 15.32 -1.31 8.57
C ASP A 163 15.12 -2.78 8.96
N HIS A 164 14.46 -3.56 8.11
CA HIS A 164 14.24 -5.00 8.32
C HIS A 164 14.63 -5.85 7.09
N HIS A 165 15.08 -5.23 6.00
CA HIS A 165 15.44 -5.95 4.79
C HIS A 165 16.68 -6.83 4.97
N ILE A 166 16.63 -8.06 4.46
CA ILE A 166 17.78 -8.98 4.44
C ILE A 166 18.96 -8.45 3.61
N SER A 167 18.69 -7.57 2.64
CA SER A 167 19.68 -6.95 1.76
C SER A 167 20.33 -5.70 2.33
N ASN A 168 19.99 -5.28 3.56
CA ASN A 168 20.48 -4.03 4.14
C ASN A 168 22.02 -3.94 4.17
N GLU A 169 22.57 -2.80 3.76
CA GLU A 169 24.01 -2.55 3.66
C GLU A 169 24.66 -2.01 4.95
N TYR A 170 23.87 -1.74 5.99
CA TYR A 170 24.30 -1.20 7.28
C TYR A 170 25.09 0.11 7.14
N PHE A 171 24.63 1.00 6.27
CA PHE A 171 25.33 2.23 5.88
C PHE A 171 25.29 3.34 6.94
N GLY A 172 24.44 3.21 7.96
CA GLY A 172 24.30 4.20 9.03
C GLY A 172 25.50 4.20 9.98
N LYS A 173 25.69 5.34 10.67
CA LYS A 173 26.55 5.41 11.86
C LYS A 173 26.00 4.54 12.99
N VAL A 174 24.67 4.45 13.10
CA VAL A 174 23.96 3.52 13.97
C VAL A 174 22.95 2.76 13.10
N ASN A 175 22.99 1.43 13.15
CA ASN A 175 22.12 0.56 12.35
C ASN A 175 21.24 -0.27 13.28
N TYR A 176 19.95 0.02 13.27
CA TYR A 176 18.91 -0.70 14.02
C TYR A 176 18.12 -1.56 13.04
N VAL A 177 18.71 -2.72 12.74
CA VAL A 177 18.23 -3.62 11.69
C VAL A 177 17.86 -4.97 12.28
N ASP A 178 16.64 -5.43 12.03
CA ASP A 178 16.13 -6.74 12.45
C ASP A 178 15.46 -7.47 11.28
N ILE A 179 16.19 -8.38 10.65
CA ILE A 179 15.71 -9.17 9.51
C ILE A 179 14.59 -10.16 9.85
N MET A 180 14.30 -10.34 11.15
CA MET A 180 13.21 -11.17 11.64
C MET A 180 11.95 -10.36 11.94
N SER A 181 12.03 -9.04 11.88
CA SER A 181 10.87 -8.17 12.08
C SER A 181 10.01 -8.13 10.82
N ALA A 182 8.69 -8.07 11.01
CA ALA A 182 7.77 -8.09 9.88
C ALA A 182 7.84 -6.81 9.05
N SER A 183 8.20 -5.68 9.66
CA SER A 183 8.25 -4.35 9.05
C SER A 183 9.16 -3.41 9.86
N ALA A 184 9.59 -2.30 9.27
CA ALA A 184 10.28 -1.21 9.96
C ALA A 184 9.41 -0.57 11.04
N THR A 185 8.09 -0.42 10.82
CA THR A 185 7.20 0.08 11.88
C THR A 185 7.12 -0.86 13.09
N GLU A 186 7.23 -2.19 12.90
CA GLU A 186 7.30 -3.14 14.03
C GLU A 186 8.55 -2.88 14.90
N LEU A 187 9.68 -2.49 14.28
CA LEU A 187 10.91 -2.12 14.99
C LEU A 187 10.77 -0.80 15.75
N LEU A 188 10.00 0.14 15.21
CA LEU A 188 9.78 1.44 15.83
C LEU A 188 8.97 1.36 17.12
N VAL A 189 8.05 0.41 17.28
CA VAL A 189 7.26 0.25 18.51
C VAL A 189 8.15 0.22 19.78
N PRO A 190 9.08 -0.73 19.95
CA PRO A 190 9.93 -0.78 21.14
C PRO A 190 10.97 0.34 21.19
N LEU A 191 11.30 0.98 20.07
CA LEU A 191 12.17 2.16 20.07
C LEU A 191 11.44 3.38 20.64
N LEU A 192 10.19 3.59 20.22
CA LEU A 192 9.35 4.68 20.69
C LEU A 192 8.99 4.52 22.15
N GLU A 193 8.63 3.32 22.62
CA GLU A 193 8.40 3.04 24.05
C GLU A 193 9.64 3.40 24.89
N LYS A 194 10.83 3.02 24.41
CA LYS A 194 12.07 3.38 25.09
C LYS A 194 12.33 4.89 25.07
N MET A 195 11.94 5.57 24.00
CA MET A 195 11.98 7.04 23.96
C MET A 195 10.99 7.65 24.96
N GLU A 196 9.79 7.10 25.14
CA GLU A 196 8.83 7.55 26.16
C GLU A 196 9.44 7.46 27.56
N GLU A 197 10.08 6.33 27.88
CA GLU A 197 10.79 6.13 29.15
C GLU A 197 11.94 7.14 29.36
N GLU A 198 12.75 7.37 28.32
CA GLU A 198 13.96 8.18 28.39
C GLU A 198 13.74 9.69 28.33
N PHE A 199 12.61 10.12 27.77
CA PHE A 199 12.19 11.52 27.67
C PHE A 199 11.04 11.89 28.61
N GLU A 200 10.48 10.91 29.34
CA GLU A 200 9.36 11.07 30.27
C GLU A 200 8.14 11.77 29.62
N ILE A 201 7.76 11.31 28.42
CA ILE A 201 6.67 11.88 27.62
C ILE A 201 5.96 10.77 26.84
N ASP A 202 4.64 10.81 26.79
CA ASP A 202 3.85 9.90 25.97
C ASP A 202 3.98 10.30 24.48
N LEU A 203 4.51 9.39 23.68
CA LEU A 203 4.75 9.56 22.25
C LEU A 203 3.68 8.86 21.43
N ILE A 204 3.33 7.61 21.74
CA ILE A 204 2.41 6.80 20.94
C ILE A 204 0.96 7.17 21.25
N ASP A 205 0.38 8.05 20.42
CA ASP A 205 -1.06 8.34 20.41
C ASP A 205 -1.78 7.58 19.30
N GLU A 206 -3.08 7.84 19.11
CA GLU A 206 -3.90 7.17 18.10
C GLU A 206 -3.39 7.35 16.67
N ASP A 207 -2.76 8.48 16.36
CA ASP A 207 -2.22 8.78 15.03
C ASP A 207 -0.92 8.05 14.76
N ILE A 208 0.03 8.10 15.70
CA ILE A 208 1.26 7.30 15.64
C ILE A 208 0.90 5.81 15.62
N ALA A 209 -0.05 5.38 16.45
CA ALA A 209 -0.47 3.99 16.49
C ALA A 209 -1.09 3.53 15.16
N THR A 210 -1.88 4.39 14.51
CA THR A 210 -2.46 4.13 13.17
C THR A 210 -1.37 4.02 12.09
N LEU A 211 -0.36 4.90 12.13
CA LEU A 211 0.78 4.87 11.19
C LEU A 211 1.60 3.59 11.35
N LEU A 212 1.96 3.23 12.58
CA LEU A 212 2.74 2.03 12.87
C LEU A 212 1.98 0.77 12.49
N LEU A 213 0.68 0.70 12.83
CA LEU A 213 -0.17 -0.43 12.49
C LEU A 213 -0.36 -0.58 10.98
N THR A 214 -0.39 0.54 10.24
CA THR A 214 -0.48 0.51 8.78
C THR A 214 0.71 -0.21 8.17
N GLY A 215 1.93 0.14 8.57
CA GLY A 215 3.14 -0.55 8.10
C GLY A 215 3.11 -2.05 8.39
N ILE A 216 2.75 -2.46 9.62
CA ILE A 216 2.65 -3.88 9.97
C ILE A 216 1.61 -4.58 9.08
N ILE A 217 0.44 -3.97 8.88
CA ILE A 217 -0.64 -4.55 8.07
C ILE A 217 -0.21 -4.67 6.61
N THR A 218 0.41 -3.64 6.01
CA THR A 218 0.80 -3.69 4.59
C THR A 218 1.87 -4.73 4.34
N ASP A 219 2.88 -4.80 5.20
CA ASP A 219 4.04 -5.68 4.99
C ASP A 219 3.73 -7.15 5.24
N THR A 220 2.81 -7.42 6.15
CA THR A 220 2.34 -8.79 6.41
C THR A 220 1.21 -9.22 5.50
N GLY A 221 0.73 -8.36 4.59
CA GLY A 221 -0.46 -8.65 3.78
C GLY A 221 -1.70 -8.88 4.65
N SER A 222 -1.89 -8.04 5.67
CA SER A 222 -2.87 -8.23 6.75
C SER A 222 -2.69 -9.58 7.47
N PHE A 223 -1.45 -9.90 7.86
CA PHE A 223 -1.07 -11.12 8.58
C PHE A 223 -1.28 -12.43 7.79
N GLN A 224 -1.27 -12.36 6.46
CA GLN A 224 -1.44 -13.51 5.57
C GLN A 224 -0.10 -14.05 5.06
N ASN A 225 0.94 -13.21 5.03
CA ASN A 225 2.23 -13.53 4.45
C ASN A 225 3.14 -14.28 5.44
N ALA A 226 4.14 -14.99 4.91
CA ALA A 226 5.07 -15.82 5.68
C ALA A 226 6.01 -15.04 6.63
N ASN A 227 6.17 -13.72 6.42
CA ASN A 227 6.90 -12.82 7.32
C ASN A 227 6.11 -12.45 8.58
N THR A 228 4.86 -12.90 8.72
CA THR A 228 4.06 -12.66 9.92
C THR A 228 4.65 -13.35 11.16
N THR A 229 4.94 -12.59 12.21
CA THR A 229 5.52 -13.11 13.47
C THR A 229 4.57 -12.98 14.67
N PRO A 230 4.77 -13.76 15.75
CA PRO A 230 4.04 -13.54 17.00
C PRO A 230 4.21 -12.12 17.56
N LYS A 231 5.38 -11.50 17.31
CA LYS A 231 5.69 -10.13 17.73
C LYS A 231 4.86 -9.10 16.95
N ALA A 232 4.69 -9.30 15.64
CA ALA A 232 3.79 -8.47 14.82
C ALA A 232 2.35 -8.47 15.36
N PHE A 233 1.82 -9.64 15.75
CA PHE A 233 0.49 -9.73 16.38
C PHE A 233 0.43 -9.03 17.74
N ALA A 234 1.46 -9.19 18.58
CA ALA A 234 1.52 -8.55 19.88
C ALA A 234 1.55 -7.01 19.76
N HIS A 235 2.41 -6.49 18.89
CA HIS A 235 2.46 -5.06 18.60
C HIS A 235 1.17 -4.56 17.95
N ALA A 236 0.55 -5.31 17.03
CA ALA A 236 -0.73 -4.91 16.45
C ALA A 236 -1.83 -4.80 17.52
N ALA A 237 -1.93 -5.78 18.43
CA ALA A 237 -2.89 -5.73 19.54
C ALA A 237 -2.63 -4.52 20.46
N GLN A 238 -1.36 -4.24 20.73
CA GLN A 238 -0.94 -3.08 21.52
C GLN A 238 -1.30 -1.76 20.82
N LEU A 239 -1.01 -1.60 19.54
CA LEU A 239 -1.33 -0.39 18.77
C LEU A 239 -2.84 -0.14 18.68
N ILE A 240 -3.63 -1.21 18.55
CA ILE A 240 -5.09 -1.12 18.65
C ILE A 240 -5.52 -0.63 20.05
N ALA A 241 -4.84 -1.08 21.12
CA ALA A 241 -5.10 -0.57 22.47
C ALA A 241 -4.73 0.92 22.63
N TYR A 242 -3.74 1.42 21.87
CA TYR A 242 -3.42 2.85 21.75
C TYR A 242 -4.39 3.64 20.85
N GLY A 243 -5.43 3.00 20.29
CA GLY A 243 -6.45 3.66 19.49
C GLY A 243 -6.20 3.62 17.97
N ALA A 244 -5.28 2.78 17.48
CA ALA A 244 -5.04 2.63 16.05
C ALA A 244 -6.34 2.29 15.29
N ARG A 245 -6.60 3.02 14.21
CA ARG A 245 -7.85 2.95 13.44
C ARG A 245 -7.85 1.81 12.42
N GLN A 246 -7.74 0.57 12.89
CA GLN A 246 -7.59 -0.62 12.04
C GLN A 246 -8.65 -0.74 10.93
N GLN A 247 -9.91 -0.41 11.22
CA GLN A 247 -10.98 -0.49 10.20
C GLN A 247 -10.77 0.51 9.06
N GLU A 248 -10.25 1.71 9.38
CA GLU A 248 -9.93 2.74 8.39
C GLU A 248 -8.78 2.28 7.48
N ILE A 249 -7.74 1.66 8.07
CA ILE A 249 -6.61 1.08 7.34
C ILE A 249 -7.12 0.03 6.34
N ILE A 250 -7.90 -0.94 6.80
CA ILE A 250 -8.44 -1.99 5.92
C ILE A 250 -9.32 -1.41 4.82
N GLN A 251 -10.13 -0.39 5.14
CA GLN A 251 -11.00 0.25 4.16
C GLN A 251 -10.22 0.88 3.01
N HIS A 252 -9.15 1.62 3.31
CA HIS A 252 -8.37 2.35 2.32
C HIS A 252 -7.29 1.51 1.62
N ILE A 253 -6.87 0.40 2.22
CA ILE A 253 -5.82 -0.45 1.63
C ILE A 253 -6.42 -1.63 0.86
N TYR A 254 -7.40 -2.33 1.43
CA TYR A 254 -7.92 -3.57 0.84
C TYR A 254 -9.34 -3.45 0.26
N LYS A 255 -10.15 -2.48 0.72
CA LYS A 255 -11.56 -2.31 0.29
C LYS A 255 -11.76 -1.13 -0.67
N THR A 256 -10.83 -0.93 -1.60
CA THR A 256 -10.82 0.20 -2.55
C THR A 256 -11.32 -0.14 -3.96
N LYS A 257 -11.67 -1.41 -4.22
CA LYS A 257 -12.04 -1.87 -5.56
C LYS A 257 -13.27 -1.15 -6.10
N GLN A 258 -13.14 -0.60 -7.31
CA GLN A 258 -14.25 0.06 -7.99
C GLN A 258 -15.30 -0.95 -8.46
N LEU A 259 -16.55 -0.52 -8.59
CA LEU A 259 -17.63 -1.38 -9.08
C LEU A 259 -17.37 -1.86 -10.53
N SER A 260 -16.72 -1.04 -11.36
CA SER A 260 -16.25 -1.42 -12.71
C SER A 260 -15.32 -2.63 -12.65
N GLN A 261 -14.34 -2.60 -11.73
CA GLN A 261 -13.40 -3.68 -11.49
C GLN A 261 -14.11 -4.94 -10.99
N LEU A 262 -15.03 -4.83 -10.03
CA LEU A 262 -15.81 -5.98 -9.54
C LEU A 262 -16.68 -6.63 -10.64
N LYS A 263 -17.29 -5.81 -11.51
CA LYS A 263 -18.02 -6.32 -12.69
C LYS A 263 -17.09 -7.03 -13.66
N LEU A 264 -15.92 -6.45 -13.93
CA LEU A 264 -14.91 -7.07 -14.79
C LEU A 264 -14.48 -8.41 -14.22
N TRP A 265 -14.19 -8.45 -12.92
CA TRP A 265 -13.84 -9.68 -12.21
C TRP A 265 -14.91 -10.75 -12.36
N GLY A 266 -16.18 -10.44 -12.12
CA GLY A 266 -17.27 -11.41 -12.30
C GLY A 266 -17.27 -12.06 -13.69
N ARG A 267 -16.91 -11.31 -14.73
CA ARG A 267 -16.80 -11.83 -16.10
C ARG A 267 -15.58 -12.70 -16.30
N LEU A 268 -14.40 -12.25 -15.87
CA LEU A 268 -13.15 -13.02 -16.01
C LEU A 268 -13.22 -14.30 -15.19
N LEU A 269 -13.78 -14.25 -13.98
CA LEU A 269 -14.02 -15.42 -13.14
C LEU A 269 -14.98 -16.43 -13.82
N SER A 270 -16.01 -15.94 -14.53
CA SER A 270 -16.91 -16.83 -15.29
C SER A 270 -16.25 -17.47 -16.52
N LYS A 271 -15.09 -16.97 -16.94
CA LYS A 271 -14.31 -17.46 -18.10
C LYS A 271 -13.07 -18.26 -17.68
N ILE A 272 -12.90 -18.55 -16.39
CA ILE A 272 -11.77 -19.36 -15.94
C ILE A 272 -11.82 -20.72 -16.62
N GLN A 273 -10.66 -21.15 -17.10
CA GLN A 273 -10.41 -22.47 -17.60
C GLN A 273 -9.24 -23.08 -16.79
N THR A 274 -9.29 -24.40 -16.61
CA THR A 274 -8.28 -25.14 -15.87
C THR A 274 -7.77 -26.33 -16.68
N ASP A 275 -6.52 -26.69 -16.43
CA ASP A 275 -5.90 -27.91 -16.90
C ASP A 275 -5.17 -28.54 -15.71
N ASP A 276 -5.87 -29.43 -15.00
CA ASP A 276 -5.37 -30.02 -13.76
C ASP A 276 -4.17 -30.94 -14.01
N LYS A 277 -4.10 -31.56 -15.19
CA LYS A 277 -2.99 -32.44 -15.61
C LYS A 277 -1.69 -31.67 -15.70
N TYR A 278 -1.72 -30.48 -16.30
CA TYR A 278 -0.55 -29.62 -16.44
C TYR A 278 -0.49 -28.50 -15.40
N LYS A 279 -1.44 -28.45 -14.46
CA LYS A 279 -1.55 -27.47 -13.38
C LYS A 279 -1.59 -26.02 -13.87
N ILE A 280 -2.39 -25.78 -14.91
CA ILE A 280 -2.54 -24.46 -15.55
C ILE A 280 -3.93 -23.92 -15.25
N VAL A 281 -4.01 -22.65 -14.87
CA VAL A 281 -5.27 -21.90 -14.78
C VAL A 281 -5.15 -20.69 -15.68
N TRP A 282 -6.18 -20.40 -16.48
CA TRP A 282 -6.19 -19.18 -17.27
C TRP A 282 -7.56 -18.56 -17.40
N SER A 283 -7.57 -17.28 -17.73
CA SER A 283 -8.76 -16.56 -18.11
C SER A 283 -8.43 -15.57 -19.22
N THR A 284 -9.47 -15.04 -19.86
CA THR A 284 -9.35 -14.10 -20.96
C THR A 284 -10.16 -12.84 -20.74
N VAL A 285 -9.62 -11.73 -21.22
CA VAL A 285 -10.28 -10.43 -21.20
C VAL A 285 -10.22 -9.81 -22.60
N THR A 286 -11.40 -9.54 -23.16
CA THR A 286 -11.56 -8.94 -24.48
C THR A 286 -11.76 -7.43 -24.38
N ARG A 287 -11.61 -6.73 -25.50
CA ARG A 287 -11.93 -5.29 -25.55
C ARG A 287 -13.40 -5.00 -25.26
N GLN A 288 -14.28 -5.95 -25.59
CA GLN A 288 -15.71 -5.82 -25.35
C GLN A 288 -16.03 -5.92 -23.86
N ASP A 289 -15.29 -6.75 -23.11
CA ASP A 289 -15.46 -6.86 -21.66
C ASP A 289 -15.22 -5.49 -20.99
N PHE A 290 -14.11 -4.81 -21.31
CA PHE A 290 -13.80 -3.47 -20.79
C PHE A 290 -14.88 -2.44 -21.09
N LYS A 291 -15.44 -2.44 -22.30
CA LYS A 291 -16.49 -1.49 -22.70
C LYS A 291 -17.76 -1.70 -21.89
N GLU A 292 -18.18 -2.94 -21.72
CA GLU A 292 -19.44 -3.29 -21.07
C GLU A 292 -19.38 -3.15 -19.54
N THR A 293 -18.22 -3.35 -18.94
CA THR A 293 -18.00 -3.11 -17.50
C THR A 293 -17.59 -1.68 -17.18
N GLN A 294 -17.33 -0.86 -18.22
CA GLN A 294 -16.78 0.48 -18.11
C GLN A 294 -15.45 0.52 -17.32
N SER A 295 -14.68 -0.56 -17.43
CA SER A 295 -13.41 -0.74 -16.72
C SER A 295 -12.23 -0.30 -17.58
N LYS A 296 -11.11 0.01 -16.92
CA LYS A 296 -9.84 0.32 -17.57
C LYS A 296 -8.94 -0.92 -17.62
N GLU A 297 -7.96 -0.91 -18.53
CA GLU A 297 -6.99 -2.01 -18.64
C GLU A 297 -6.18 -2.23 -17.35
N GLU A 298 -5.93 -1.17 -16.59
CA GLU A 298 -5.19 -1.19 -15.32
C GLU A 298 -5.91 -2.02 -14.24
N GLU A 299 -7.24 -2.13 -14.32
CA GLU A 299 -8.08 -2.84 -13.34
C GLU A 299 -8.00 -4.38 -13.48
N THR A 300 -7.12 -4.89 -14.34
CA THR A 300 -6.86 -6.33 -14.54
C THR A 300 -5.68 -6.89 -13.75
N GLY A 301 -4.90 -6.05 -13.07
CA GLY A 301 -3.74 -6.53 -12.29
C GLY A 301 -4.16 -7.49 -11.19
N ASP A 302 -4.99 -7.02 -10.28
CA ASP A 302 -5.35 -7.72 -9.05
C ASP A 302 -6.02 -9.10 -9.25
N ILE A 303 -6.70 -9.35 -10.39
CA ILE A 303 -7.40 -10.63 -10.59
C ILE A 303 -6.44 -11.79 -10.85
N ILE A 304 -5.27 -11.54 -11.44
CA ILE A 304 -4.30 -12.63 -11.63
C ILE A 304 -3.77 -13.11 -10.29
N ASP A 305 -3.58 -12.19 -9.35
CA ASP A 305 -3.12 -12.46 -7.99
C ASP A 305 -4.24 -13.13 -7.16
N GLU A 306 -5.50 -12.73 -7.37
CA GLU A 306 -6.66 -13.42 -6.80
C GLU A 306 -6.78 -14.87 -7.30
N LEU A 307 -6.59 -15.09 -8.61
CA LEU A 307 -6.58 -16.45 -9.20
C LEU A 307 -5.44 -17.30 -8.66
N MET A 308 -4.24 -16.72 -8.48
CA MET A 308 -3.14 -17.42 -7.82
C MET A 308 -3.47 -17.83 -6.39
N THR A 309 -4.05 -16.92 -5.62
CA THR A 309 -4.33 -17.13 -4.19
C THR A 309 -5.41 -18.19 -3.98
N ASN A 310 -6.40 -18.26 -4.88
CA ASN A 310 -7.60 -19.08 -4.71
C ASN A 310 -7.66 -20.33 -5.60
N ALA A 311 -6.63 -20.62 -6.41
CA ALA A 311 -6.55 -21.85 -7.22
C ALA A 311 -5.51 -22.84 -6.65
N PRO A 312 -5.84 -23.54 -5.54
CA PRO A 312 -4.92 -24.50 -4.94
C PRO A 312 -4.62 -25.63 -5.94
N GLY A 313 -3.35 -25.76 -6.33
CA GLY A 313 -2.87 -26.78 -7.26
C GLY A 313 -2.42 -26.25 -8.62
N ALA A 314 -2.76 -25.01 -8.98
CA ALA A 314 -2.20 -24.36 -10.16
C ALA A 314 -0.72 -24.01 -9.91
N GLU A 315 0.17 -24.37 -10.84
CA GLU A 315 1.57 -23.93 -10.85
C GLU A 315 1.80 -22.76 -11.81
N ILE A 316 0.92 -22.59 -12.80
CA ILE A 316 0.94 -21.49 -13.77
C ILE A 316 -0.44 -20.84 -13.84
N VAL A 317 -0.50 -19.52 -13.70
CA VAL A 317 -1.70 -18.71 -13.92
C VAL A 317 -1.46 -17.76 -15.10
N VAL A 318 -2.37 -17.75 -16.07
CA VAL A 318 -2.27 -16.92 -17.27
C VAL A 318 -3.50 -16.02 -17.42
N LEU A 319 -3.29 -14.73 -17.66
CA LEU A 319 -4.35 -13.83 -18.09
C LEU A 319 -4.05 -13.33 -19.51
N LEU A 320 -4.89 -13.68 -20.47
CA LEU A 320 -4.76 -13.21 -21.86
C LEU A 320 -5.69 -12.02 -22.10
N LYS A 321 -5.12 -10.93 -22.59
CA LYS A 321 -5.80 -9.67 -22.83
C LYS A 321 -5.75 -9.27 -24.29
N GLU A 322 -6.92 -9.01 -24.87
CA GLU A 322 -7.04 -8.38 -26.19
C GLU A 322 -6.78 -6.88 -26.07
N LYS A 323 -5.80 -6.38 -26.83
CA LYS A 323 -5.46 -4.97 -26.94
C LYS A 323 -5.91 -4.38 -28.28
N ALA A 324 -5.72 -3.07 -28.43
CA ALA A 324 -5.96 -2.40 -29.70
C ALA A 324 -5.18 -3.08 -30.86
N GLU A 325 -5.72 -2.95 -32.07
CA GLU A 325 -5.10 -3.45 -33.30
C GLU A 325 -4.89 -4.98 -33.31
N GLY A 326 -5.68 -5.75 -32.56
CA GLY A 326 -5.58 -7.21 -32.55
C GLY A 326 -4.34 -7.75 -31.83
N THR A 327 -3.60 -6.89 -31.13
CA THR A 327 -2.48 -7.30 -30.28
C THR A 327 -3.00 -8.07 -29.07
N ILE A 328 -2.31 -9.12 -28.68
CA ILE A 328 -2.61 -9.92 -27.50
C ILE A 328 -1.50 -9.72 -26.48
N SER A 329 -1.87 -9.50 -25.23
CA SER A 329 -0.95 -9.39 -24.12
C SER A 329 -1.22 -10.53 -23.16
N GLY A 330 -0.20 -11.33 -22.85
CA GLY A 330 -0.28 -12.34 -21.81
C GLY A 330 0.44 -11.90 -20.55
N SER A 331 -0.20 -12.06 -19.40
CA SER A 331 0.42 -11.96 -18.09
C SER A 331 0.53 -13.36 -17.50
N ILE A 332 1.72 -13.74 -17.07
CA ILE A 332 2.00 -15.05 -16.47
C ILE A 332 2.42 -14.84 -15.02
N ARG A 333 1.91 -15.72 -14.16
CA ARG A 333 2.38 -15.89 -12.79
C ARG A 333 2.64 -17.35 -12.48
N THR A 334 3.60 -17.62 -11.62
CA THR A 334 3.89 -18.96 -11.14
C THR A 334 3.88 -19.00 -9.62
N THR A 335 3.26 -20.04 -9.07
CA THR A 335 3.15 -20.27 -7.61
C THR A 335 4.23 -21.22 -7.10
N SER A 336 4.87 -21.95 -8.02
CA SER A 336 5.89 -22.96 -7.74
C SER A 336 7.28 -22.42 -8.05
N PRO A 337 8.25 -22.50 -7.12
CA PRO A 337 9.62 -22.01 -7.34
C PRO A 337 10.38 -22.80 -8.43
N THR A 338 9.81 -23.92 -8.88
CA THR A 338 10.37 -24.76 -9.95
C THR A 338 9.88 -24.38 -11.34
N VAL A 339 9.04 -23.34 -11.46
CA VAL A 339 8.47 -22.87 -12.72
C VAL A 339 8.85 -21.42 -12.95
N ASP A 340 9.58 -21.17 -14.03
CA ASP A 340 10.06 -19.84 -14.42
C ASP A 340 9.08 -19.18 -15.40
N ALA A 341 8.39 -18.13 -14.92
CA ALA A 341 7.47 -17.34 -15.73
C ALA A 341 8.18 -16.62 -16.90
N SER A 342 9.44 -16.17 -16.73
CA SER A 342 10.20 -15.49 -17.79
C SER A 342 10.48 -16.44 -18.93
N ALA A 343 10.91 -17.67 -18.63
CA ALA A 343 11.15 -18.70 -19.63
C ALA A 343 9.90 -18.98 -20.49
N ILE A 344 8.72 -19.01 -19.86
CA ILE A 344 7.45 -19.17 -20.58
C ILE A 344 7.17 -17.94 -21.46
N ALA A 345 7.34 -16.73 -20.94
CA ALA A 345 7.09 -15.50 -21.68
C ALA A 345 8.03 -15.33 -22.90
N GLU A 346 9.29 -15.76 -22.78
CA GLU A 346 10.29 -15.73 -23.85
C GLU A 346 9.89 -16.58 -25.07
N MET A 347 9.14 -17.67 -24.87
CA MET A 347 8.58 -18.48 -25.98
C MET A 347 7.68 -17.67 -26.93
N PHE A 348 7.17 -16.54 -26.44
CA PHE A 348 6.29 -15.60 -27.13
C PHE A 348 6.93 -14.23 -27.35
N GLY A 349 8.27 -14.11 -27.21
CA GLY A 349 9.01 -12.85 -27.38
C GLY A 349 8.82 -11.85 -26.25
N GLY A 350 8.40 -12.31 -25.06
CA GLY A 350 8.28 -11.51 -23.84
C GLY A 350 9.49 -11.64 -22.91
N GLY A 351 9.26 -11.39 -21.62
CA GLY A 351 10.24 -11.54 -20.54
C GLY A 351 9.69 -11.09 -19.19
N GLY A 352 10.51 -11.20 -18.14
CA GLY A 352 10.16 -10.74 -16.79
C GLY A 352 11.04 -11.34 -15.71
N HIS A 353 10.42 -11.71 -14.59
CA HIS A 353 11.06 -12.39 -13.45
C HIS A 353 10.51 -13.81 -13.30
N ASN A 354 11.20 -14.64 -12.51
CA ASN A 354 10.85 -16.05 -12.32
C ASN A 354 9.40 -16.29 -11.87
N GLN A 355 8.80 -15.39 -11.08
CA GLN A 355 7.42 -15.52 -10.58
C GLN A 355 6.38 -14.73 -11.37
N ALA A 356 6.83 -13.79 -12.22
CA ALA A 356 5.96 -12.83 -12.89
C ALA A 356 6.59 -12.35 -14.19
N ALA A 357 5.93 -12.65 -15.32
CA ALA A 357 6.41 -12.24 -16.63
C ALA A 357 5.25 -11.90 -17.56
N GLY A 358 5.56 -11.31 -18.71
CA GLY A 358 4.55 -10.97 -19.71
C GLY A 358 5.10 -10.97 -21.12
N PHE A 359 4.19 -11.12 -22.08
CA PHE A 359 4.52 -11.15 -23.50
C PHE A 359 3.46 -10.41 -24.32
N ARG A 360 3.80 -10.09 -25.57
CA ARG A 360 2.88 -9.49 -26.53
C ARG A 360 3.02 -10.15 -27.89
N ILE A 361 1.90 -10.54 -28.47
CA ILE A 361 1.83 -11.09 -29.83
C ILE A 361 1.07 -10.07 -30.69
N PRO A 362 1.71 -9.48 -31.71
CA PRO A 362 1.05 -8.55 -32.63
C PRO A 362 0.11 -9.29 -33.58
N ASP A 363 -0.91 -8.58 -34.06
CA ASP A 363 -1.80 -8.95 -35.18
C ASP A 363 -2.32 -10.40 -35.17
N GLY A 364 -3.42 -10.64 -34.44
CA GLY A 364 -3.96 -11.99 -34.32
C GLY A 364 -5.48 -12.11 -34.12
N ASP A 365 -6.03 -13.26 -34.53
CA ASP A 365 -7.33 -13.71 -34.05
C ASP A 365 -7.18 -14.16 -32.59
N PHE A 366 -7.90 -13.50 -31.68
CA PHE A 366 -7.76 -13.70 -30.23
C PHE A 366 -8.03 -15.15 -29.82
N THR A 367 -9.10 -15.76 -30.34
CA THR A 367 -9.49 -17.13 -29.99
C THR A 367 -8.46 -18.14 -30.50
N LYS A 368 -7.93 -17.94 -31.71
CA LYS A 368 -6.90 -18.82 -32.25
C LYS A 368 -5.61 -18.77 -31.42
N HIS A 369 -5.18 -17.57 -31.04
CA HIS A 369 -3.97 -17.40 -30.24
C HIS A 369 -4.13 -17.88 -28.81
N GLU A 370 -5.31 -17.75 -28.20
CA GLU A 370 -5.59 -18.35 -26.89
C GLU A 370 -5.24 -19.85 -26.90
N VAL A 371 -5.75 -20.59 -27.89
CA VAL A 371 -5.47 -22.02 -28.03
C VAL A 371 -3.98 -22.29 -28.23
N GLU A 372 -3.34 -21.59 -29.17
CA GLU A 372 -1.91 -21.77 -29.48
C GLU A 372 -1.00 -21.47 -28.29
N ILE A 373 -1.29 -20.40 -27.54
CA ILE A 373 -0.53 -20.02 -26.35
C ILE A 373 -0.65 -21.11 -25.28
N ILE A 374 -1.87 -21.54 -24.97
CA ILE A 374 -2.10 -22.55 -23.93
C ILE A 374 -1.50 -23.90 -24.32
N GLU A 375 -1.56 -24.30 -25.59
CA GLU A 375 -0.89 -25.51 -26.08
C GLU A 375 0.64 -25.46 -25.89
N ARG A 376 1.29 -24.34 -26.21
CA ARG A 376 2.74 -24.21 -25.99
C ARG A 376 3.11 -24.20 -24.50
N ILE A 377 2.25 -23.67 -23.63
CA ILE A 377 2.46 -23.75 -22.17
C ILE A 377 2.25 -25.18 -21.66
N ARG A 378 1.30 -25.94 -22.22
CA ARG A 378 1.14 -27.37 -21.94
C ARG A 378 2.38 -28.15 -22.30
N ASP A 379 2.97 -27.91 -23.47
CA ASP A 379 4.19 -28.58 -23.91
C ASP A 379 5.36 -28.31 -22.95
N PHE A 380 5.52 -27.05 -22.53
CA PHE A 380 6.50 -26.66 -21.51
C PHE A 380 6.28 -27.42 -20.18
N GLN A 381 5.03 -27.50 -19.72
CA GLN A 381 4.68 -28.25 -18.51
C GLN A 381 4.84 -29.77 -18.67
N LYS A 382 4.52 -30.33 -19.83
CA LYS A 382 4.65 -31.76 -20.15
C LYS A 382 6.11 -32.20 -20.04
N GLU A 383 7.02 -31.43 -20.63
CA GLU A 383 8.46 -31.69 -20.54
C GLU A 383 8.96 -31.63 -19.09
N ARG A 384 8.55 -30.61 -18.33
CA ARG A 384 8.97 -30.42 -16.94
C ARG A 384 8.43 -31.49 -15.99
N LEU A 385 7.16 -31.84 -16.12
CA LEU A 385 6.49 -32.81 -15.24
C LEU A 385 6.82 -34.27 -15.61
N GLY A 386 7.41 -34.53 -16.77
CA GLY A 386 7.76 -35.87 -17.22
C GLY A 386 6.55 -36.76 -17.48
N VAL A 387 5.44 -36.17 -17.93
CA VAL A 387 4.19 -36.91 -18.18
C VAL A 387 4.29 -37.67 -19.51
N GLU A 388 4.46 -39.00 -19.45
CA GLU A 388 4.41 -39.87 -20.63
C GLU A 388 2.98 -39.97 -21.20
N GLU A 389 2.85 -40.19 -22.51
CA GLU A 389 1.57 -40.43 -23.17
C GLU A 389 1.01 -41.81 -22.75
N GLU A 390 0.15 -41.83 -21.73
CA GLU A 390 -0.82 -42.91 -21.60
C GLU A 390 -2.08 -42.56 -22.41
N ASP A 391 -2.60 -43.60 -23.05
CA ASP A 391 -3.57 -43.63 -24.15
C ASP A 391 -4.77 -42.68 -24.03
N VAL A 392 -5.26 -42.29 -25.21
CA VAL A 392 -6.56 -41.66 -25.43
C VAL A 392 -7.64 -42.60 -24.89
N ASP A 393 -7.96 -42.47 -23.60
CA ASP A 393 -9.17 -43.04 -23.04
C ASP A 393 -10.30 -42.00 -23.10
N GLU A 394 -11.48 -42.54 -23.34
CA GLU A 394 -12.65 -41.89 -23.91
C GLU A 394 -13.05 -40.58 -23.21
N LYS A 395 -13.49 -39.62 -24.03
CA LYS A 395 -14.29 -38.42 -23.67
C LYS A 395 -14.92 -38.54 -22.28
N GLU A 396 -14.30 -37.95 -21.27
CA GLU A 396 -15.06 -37.55 -20.10
C GLU A 396 -16.08 -36.53 -20.56
N ASP A 397 -17.34 -36.91 -20.36
CA ASP A 397 -18.52 -36.13 -20.66
C ASP A 397 -18.46 -34.80 -19.89
N THR A 398 -17.91 -33.77 -20.52
CA THR A 398 -18.02 -32.38 -20.04
C THR A 398 -19.43 -31.86 -20.33
N THR A 399 -20.47 -32.60 -19.96
CA THR A 399 -21.79 -32.01 -19.85
C THR A 399 -21.70 -31.01 -18.70
N PRO A 400 -22.01 -29.72 -18.93
CA PRO A 400 -22.12 -28.79 -17.83
C PRO A 400 -23.14 -29.35 -16.84
N ILE A 401 -22.82 -29.32 -15.55
CA ILE A 401 -23.69 -29.74 -14.42
C ILE A 401 -25.05 -29.00 -14.45
N ILE A 402 -25.16 -27.98 -15.31
CA ILE A 402 -26.38 -27.27 -15.64
C ILE A 402 -26.78 -27.59 -17.09
N ASP A 403 -27.88 -28.33 -17.24
CA ASP A 403 -28.60 -28.48 -18.50
C ASP A 403 -29.10 -27.09 -18.97
N VAL A 404 -28.33 -26.46 -19.85
CA VAL A 404 -28.56 -25.10 -20.35
C VAL A 404 -29.92 -25.00 -21.06
N GLU A 405 -30.38 -26.05 -21.73
CA GLU A 405 -31.71 -26.07 -22.34
C GLU A 405 -32.81 -26.07 -21.27
N LYS A 406 -32.60 -26.78 -20.16
CA LYS A 406 -33.50 -26.80 -19.01
C LYS A 406 -33.45 -25.51 -18.19
N LEU A 407 -32.34 -24.78 -18.21
CA LEU A 407 -32.25 -23.44 -17.63
C LEU A 407 -32.95 -22.40 -18.52
N ILE A 408 -32.76 -22.47 -19.84
CA ILE A 408 -33.44 -21.61 -20.82
C ILE A 408 -34.96 -21.84 -20.78
N SER A 409 -35.43 -23.08 -20.63
CA SER A 409 -36.86 -23.37 -20.51
C SER A 409 -37.45 -22.79 -19.23
N ARG A 410 -36.74 -22.87 -18.10
CA ARG A 410 -37.14 -22.25 -16.82
C ARG A 410 -37.15 -20.73 -16.86
N VAL A 411 -36.20 -20.11 -17.54
CA VAL A 411 -36.18 -18.65 -17.75
C VAL A 411 -37.37 -18.22 -18.61
N LYS A 412 -37.68 -18.95 -19.70
CA LYS A 412 -38.86 -18.68 -20.53
C LYS A 412 -40.19 -18.90 -19.79
N GLU A 413 -40.25 -19.87 -18.87
CA GLU A 413 -41.41 -20.08 -18.00
C GLU A 413 -41.56 -18.94 -16.98
N ALA A 414 -40.46 -18.45 -16.41
CA ALA A 414 -40.46 -17.32 -15.49
C ALA A 414 -40.86 -16.00 -16.18
N GLU A 415 -40.37 -15.75 -17.40
CA GLU A 415 -40.76 -14.61 -18.23
C GLU A 415 -42.25 -14.66 -18.60
N LYS A 416 -42.78 -15.84 -18.97
CA LYS A 416 -44.21 -16.04 -19.20
C LYS A 416 -45.06 -15.85 -17.95
N ALA A 417 -44.58 -16.30 -16.78
CA ALA A 417 -45.28 -16.08 -15.52
C ALA A 417 -45.30 -14.59 -15.14
N GLN A 418 -44.23 -13.86 -15.43
CA GLN A 418 -44.12 -12.42 -15.19
C GLN A 418 -45.00 -11.60 -16.17
N GLU A 419 -45.10 -12.02 -17.44
CA GLU A 419 -46.05 -11.47 -18.41
C GLU A 419 -47.52 -11.80 -18.08
N ALA A 420 -47.79 -12.97 -17.48
CA ALA A 420 -49.13 -13.33 -17.02
C ALA A 420 -49.53 -12.51 -15.77
N MET A 421 -48.61 -12.30 -14.82
CA MET A 421 -48.84 -11.46 -13.64
C MET A 421 -49.01 -9.97 -13.99
N SER A 422 -48.34 -9.47 -15.03
CA SER A 422 -48.53 -8.10 -15.50
C SER A 422 -49.87 -7.92 -16.24
N LYS A 423 -50.38 -8.94 -16.93
CA LYS A 423 -51.72 -8.95 -17.54
C LYS A 423 -52.85 -9.04 -16.50
N VAL A 424 -52.69 -9.85 -15.46
CA VAL A 424 -53.67 -9.92 -14.34
C VAL A 424 -53.75 -8.60 -13.58
N SER A 425 -52.65 -7.82 -13.54
CA SER A 425 -52.63 -6.49 -12.92
C SER A 425 -53.26 -5.39 -13.80
N GLN A 426 -53.49 -5.65 -15.09
CA GLN A 426 -54.17 -4.73 -16.02
C GLN A 426 -55.65 -5.05 -16.24
N GLU A 427 -56.12 -6.25 -15.86
CA GLU A 427 -57.55 -6.64 -15.97
C GLU A 427 -58.38 -6.33 -14.70
N SER A 428 -57.78 -5.80 -13.63
CA SER A 428 -58.51 -5.43 -12.39
C SER A 428 -58.86 -3.94 -12.26
N SER A 429 -58.73 -3.13 -13.31
CA SER A 429 -59.20 -1.74 -13.30
C SER A 429 -60.63 -1.64 -13.83
N VAL A 430 -61.61 -1.81 -12.95
CA VAL A 430 -63.01 -1.44 -13.20
C VAL A 430 -63.16 0.07 -13.03
N GLU A 431 -63.79 0.72 -14.02
CA GLU A 431 -64.06 2.17 -14.09
C GLU A 431 -64.96 2.70 -12.94
N PRO A 432 -64.86 3.99 -12.58
CA PRO A 432 -65.75 4.61 -11.60
C PRO A 432 -67.03 5.17 -12.25
N GLU A 433 -68.20 4.71 -11.81
CA GLU A 433 -69.48 5.41 -12.06
C GLU A 433 -69.65 6.62 -11.11
N LYS A 434 -70.28 7.67 -11.63
CA LYS A 434 -70.54 8.97 -10.99
C LYS A 434 -71.91 9.02 -10.28
N GLU A 435 -71.99 9.96 -9.32
CA GLU A 435 -73.19 10.56 -8.68
C GLU A 435 -73.92 9.63 -7.67
N GLU A 436 -74.43 10.05 -6.50
CA GLU A 436 -74.95 11.35 -6.03
C GLU A 436 -75.04 11.35 -4.47
N ASP A 437 -75.31 12.53 -3.89
CA ASP A 437 -75.44 12.88 -2.46
C ASP A 437 -76.14 11.88 -1.50
N SER A 438 -75.63 11.76 -0.26
CA SER A 438 -76.30 12.31 0.95
C SER A 438 -75.79 11.74 2.29
N ASN A 439 -75.45 12.68 3.18
CA ASN A 439 -75.74 12.73 4.63
C ASN A 439 -75.13 11.75 5.66
N LEU A 440 -74.53 12.41 6.66
CA LEU A 440 -74.68 12.25 8.13
C LEU A 440 -73.60 11.50 8.95
N ASN A 441 -72.94 12.33 9.76
CA ASN A 441 -72.62 12.19 11.19
C ASN A 441 -71.35 11.46 11.67
N LEU A 442 -70.37 12.28 12.07
CA LEU A 442 -69.85 12.46 13.44
C LEU A 442 -69.77 11.21 14.34
N ARG A 443 -68.52 10.83 14.70
CA ARG A 443 -68.01 10.83 16.09
C ARG A 443 -66.55 10.31 16.17
N GLU A 444 -65.64 11.18 16.62
CA GLU A 444 -64.47 10.80 17.43
C GLU A 444 -64.95 10.16 18.78
N PRO A 445 -64.12 9.50 19.65
CA PRO A 445 -62.69 9.76 19.84
C PRO A 445 -61.77 8.63 20.42
N LYS A 446 -60.49 9.02 20.60
CA LYS A 446 -59.57 8.77 21.74
C LYS A 446 -58.60 7.57 21.76
N HIS A 447 -57.32 7.96 21.78
CA HIS A 447 -56.17 7.36 22.45
C HIS A 447 -56.47 6.72 23.83
N GLN A 448 -55.83 5.59 24.10
CA GLN A 448 -55.20 5.30 25.40
C GLN A 448 -54.04 4.31 25.25
N SER A 449 -52.89 4.73 25.78
CA SER A 449 -51.67 3.98 26.06
C SER A 449 -51.83 3.11 27.32
N GLN A 450 -51.21 1.93 27.36
CA GLN A 450 -50.80 1.26 28.60
C GLN A 450 -49.64 0.29 28.35
N GLU A 451 -48.63 0.40 29.21
CA GLU A 451 -47.43 -0.44 29.35
C GLU A 451 -47.65 -1.59 30.36
N ALA A 452 -46.66 -2.51 30.36
CA ALA A 452 -46.23 -3.51 31.36
C ALA A 452 -46.92 -4.88 31.24
N GLU A 453 -46.26 -6.04 31.38
CA GLU A 453 -44.96 -6.50 31.94
C GLU A 453 -44.44 -7.64 31.03
N GLY A 454 -43.13 -7.89 30.84
CA GLY A 454 -42.21 -8.50 31.79
C GLY A 454 -41.85 -9.93 31.32
N ASP A 455 -40.60 -10.18 30.94
CA ASP A 455 -39.90 -11.44 31.24
C ASP A 455 -38.41 -11.35 30.87
N HIS A 456 -37.59 -11.64 31.88
CA HIS A 456 -36.13 -11.73 31.84
C HIS A 456 -35.70 -13.02 31.15
N VAL A 457 -34.75 -12.93 30.21
CA VAL A 457 -33.94 -14.06 29.75
C VAL A 457 -32.47 -13.76 30.02
N THR A 458 -31.89 -14.51 30.95
CA THR A 458 -30.48 -14.57 31.30
C THR A 458 -29.69 -15.32 30.24
N ILE A 459 -28.57 -14.75 29.80
CA ILE A 459 -27.57 -15.40 28.93
C ILE A 459 -26.42 -15.87 29.84
N PRO A 460 -25.94 -17.12 29.74
CA PRO A 460 -24.90 -17.63 30.65
C PRO A 460 -23.48 -17.20 30.25
N ASP A 461 -22.69 -16.84 31.26
CA ASP A 461 -21.25 -16.59 31.19
C ASP A 461 -20.46 -17.87 30.86
N VAL A 462 -19.56 -17.79 29.86
CA VAL A 462 -18.56 -18.82 29.59
C VAL A 462 -17.24 -18.38 30.22
N ILE A 463 -16.85 -19.10 31.28
CA ILE A 463 -15.58 -18.96 32.00
C ILE A 463 -14.51 -19.80 31.28
N TYR A 464 -13.42 -19.19 30.84
CA TYR A 464 -12.19 -19.91 30.50
C TYR A 464 -11.34 -20.11 31.75
N LYS A 465 -11.06 -21.38 32.09
CA LYS A 465 -10.01 -21.76 33.04
C LYS A 465 -8.70 -21.91 32.28
N PHE A 466 -7.66 -21.22 32.74
CA PHE A 466 -6.27 -21.59 32.48
C PHE A 466 -5.85 -22.60 33.57
N GLU A 467 -5.29 -23.73 33.16
CA GLU A 467 -4.55 -24.63 34.05
C GLU A 467 -3.05 -24.30 33.96
N ASP A 468 -2.39 -24.42 35.11
CA ASP A 468 -1.04 -23.96 35.47
C ASP A 468 0.12 -24.52 34.64
#